data_AF-A0A0A7LDR8-F1
#
_entry.id   AF-A0A0A7LDR8-F1
#
_cell.length_a   1.000
_cell.length_b   1.000
_cell.length_c   1.000
_cell.angle_alpha   90.00
_cell.angle_beta   90.00
_cell.angle_gamma   90.00
#
_symmetry.space_group_name_H-M   'P 1'
#
loop_
_entity.id
_entity.type
_entity.pdbx_description
1 polymer ?
#
loop_
_entity_poly.entity_id
_entity_poly.type
_entity_poly.pdbx_seq_one_letter_code
_entity_poly.pdbx_strand_id
1 'polypeptide(L)'
;MATYKQPCIRCGEMIERDGHYCPKCGSRSPFGYHCPTCLKPIVRGDAICSGCGRALTVKCPFCSGSLFAGDEKCGSCGKSILIKCENKRCGELQFFENTKCTVCGKKIKKKEFV
;
A
#
# COMPACT_ATOMS: atom_id res chain seq x y z
N MET A 1 10.75 -5.21 30.04
CA MET A 1 9.76 -5.83 29.13
C MET A 1 10.48 -6.36 27.91
N ALA A 2 10.26 -7.61 27.50
CA ALA A 2 10.86 -8.15 26.28
C ALA A 2 10.18 -7.51 25.05
N THR A 3 10.84 -6.58 24.38
CA THR A 3 10.43 -6.14 23.05
C THR A 3 10.66 -7.31 22.10
N TYR A 4 9.60 -8.03 21.78
CA TYR A 4 9.64 -9.04 20.71
C TYR A 4 9.67 -8.32 19.37
N LYS A 5 10.87 -8.31 18.77
CA LYS A 5 11.05 -7.85 17.39
C LYS A 5 10.29 -8.78 16.46
N GLN A 6 9.60 -8.22 15.47
CA GLN A 6 8.90 -8.95 14.43
C GLN A 6 9.64 -8.80 13.09
N PRO A 7 9.75 -9.87 12.29
CA PRO A 7 10.39 -9.80 10.99
C PRO A 7 9.54 -8.99 10.01
N CYS A 8 10.19 -8.12 9.24
CA CYS A 8 9.56 -7.40 8.13
C CYS A 8 9.13 -8.40 7.05
N ILE A 9 7.85 -8.37 6.64
CA ILE A 9 7.35 -9.26 5.57
C ILE A 9 8.00 -9.02 4.19
N ARG A 10 8.75 -7.92 4.04
CA ARG A 10 9.40 -7.53 2.78
C ARG A 10 10.90 -7.78 2.73
N CYS A 11 11.61 -7.48 3.82
CA CYS A 11 13.07 -7.64 3.86
C CYS A 11 13.56 -8.68 4.88
N GLY A 12 12.67 -9.23 5.71
CA GLY A 12 13.02 -10.17 6.79
C GLY A 12 13.70 -9.55 8.00
N GLU A 13 14.01 -8.25 7.97
CA GLU A 13 14.70 -7.57 9.08
C GLU A 13 13.85 -7.53 10.36
N MET A 14 14.50 -7.70 11.51
CA MET A 14 13.83 -7.66 12.81
C MET A 14 13.55 -6.22 13.26
N ILE A 15 12.28 -5.82 13.21
CA ILE A 15 11.81 -4.49 13.61
C ILE A 15 11.09 -4.58 14.94
N GLU A 16 11.12 -3.51 15.73
CA GLU A 16 10.30 -3.43 16.94
C GLU A 16 8.81 -3.51 16.58
N ARG A 17 8.03 -4.23 17.40
CA ARG A 17 6.59 -4.48 17.16
C ARG A 17 5.74 -3.22 16.96
N ASP A 18 6.17 -2.11 17.54
CA ASP A 18 5.54 -0.80 17.45
C ASP A 18 5.99 0.00 16.20
N GLY A 19 6.95 -0.54 15.45
CA GLY A 19 7.52 0.09 14.26
C GLY A 19 6.55 0.11 13.10
N HIS A 20 5.87 1.24 12.88
CA HIS A 20 5.04 1.48 11.70
C HIS A 20 5.84 1.57 10.39
N TYR A 21 7.16 1.77 10.48
CA TYR A 21 8.04 1.84 9.32
C TYR A 21 9.25 0.94 9.50
N CYS A 22 9.74 0.35 8.41
CA CYS A 22 10.99 -0.38 8.42
C CYS A 22 12.19 0.56 8.13
N PRO A 23 13.17 0.69 9.05
CA PRO A 23 14.35 1.53 8.85
C PRO A 23 15.27 1.04 7.73
N LYS A 24 15.24 -0.25 7.41
CA LYS A 24 16.08 -0.84 6.35
C LYS A 24 15.48 -0.67 4.95
N CYS A 25 14.23 -1.06 4.76
CA CYS A 25 13.62 -1.10 3.44
C CYS A 25 12.68 0.08 3.15
N GLY A 26 12.44 0.96 4.13
CA GLY A 26 11.54 2.11 3.99
C GLY A 26 10.06 1.74 3.87
N SER A 27 9.70 0.48 4.13
CA SER A 27 8.32 0.00 4.00
C SER A 27 7.47 0.58 5.12
N ARG A 28 6.33 1.16 4.75
CA ARG A 28 5.37 1.78 5.69
C ARG A 28 4.39 0.78 6.30
N SER A 29 4.52 -0.48 5.93
CA SER A 29 3.64 -1.57 6.36
C SER A 29 4.48 -2.84 6.54
N PRO A 30 5.39 -2.86 7.54
CA PRO A 30 6.31 -3.97 7.71
C PRO A 30 5.66 -5.27 8.17
N PHE A 31 4.49 -5.20 8.81
CA PHE A 31 3.82 -6.36 9.41
C PHE A 31 2.63 -6.90 8.63
N GLY A 32 2.08 -6.11 7.70
CA GLY A 32 0.89 -6.50 6.96
C GLY A 32 0.48 -5.47 5.92
N TYR A 33 -0.51 -5.84 5.11
CA TYR A 33 -1.06 -4.97 4.08
C TYR A 33 -2.36 -4.34 4.59
N HIS A 34 -2.62 -3.10 4.17
CA HIS A 34 -3.86 -2.41 4.50
C HIS A 34 -4.59 -2.01 3.22
N CYS A 35 -5.92 -2.09 3.24
CA CYS A 35 -6.73 -1.66 2.12
C CYS A 35 -6.56 -0.14 1.91
N PRO A 36 -6.23 0.33 0.69
CA PRO A 36 -6.07 1.76 0.43
C PRO A 36 -7.38 2.54 0.52
N THR A 37 -8.53 1.88 0.60
CA THR A 37 -9.85 2.54 0.72
C THR A 37 -10.37 2.55 2.15
N CYS A 38 -10.40 1.39 2.82
CA CYS A 38 -10.99 1.27 4.16
C CYS A 38 -9.96 1.15 5.29
N LEU A 39 -8.65 1.12 4.97
CA LEU A 39 -7.55 0.95 5.91
C LEU A 39 -7.62 -0.34 6.75
N LYS A 40 -8.55 -1.25 6.46
CA LYS A 40 -8.59 -2.56 7.13
C LYS A 40 -7.38 -3.41 6.74
N PRO A 41 -6.86 -4.25 7.64
CA PRO A 41 -5.85 -5.23 7.31
C PRO A 41 -6.38 -6.18 6.24
N ILE A 42 -5.55 -6.46 5.24
CA ILE A 42 -5.84 -7.36 4.13
C ILE A 42 -4.71 -8.38 4.01
N VAL A 43 -5.01 -9.59 3.52
CA VAL A 43 -4.00 -10.65 3.37
C VAL A 43 -3.58 -10.72 1.92
N ARG A 44 -2.28 -10.96 1.70
CA ARG A 44 -1.74 -11.15 0.36
C ARG A 44 -2.33 -12.44 -0.22
N GLY A 45 -3.09 -12.33 -1.30
CA GLY A 45 -3.83 -13.44 -1.90
C GLY A 45 -5.35 -13.23 -1.88
N ASP A 46 -5.85 -12.31 -1.07
CA ASP A 46 -7.26 -11.91 -1.14
C ASP A 46 -7.54 -11.21 -2.48
N ALA A 47 -8.51 -11.73 -3.22
CA ALA A 47 -9.01 -11.05 -4.40
C ALA A 47 -9.85 -9.82 -4.04
N ILE A 48 -10.50 -9.83 -2.86
CA ILE A 48 -11.49 -8.84 -2.42
C ILE A 48 -11.23 -8.49 -0.96
N CYS A 49 -11.39 -7.21 -0.61
CA CYS A 49 -11.29 -6.76 0.78
C CYS A 49 -12.53 -7.16 1.59
N SER A 50 -12.33 -7.92 2.66
CA SER A 50 -13.37 -8.31 3.63
C SER A 50 -14.03 -7.13 4.36
N GLY A 51 -13.44 -5.93 4.29
CA GLY A 51 -14.00 -4.72 4.90
C GLY A 51 -14.93 -3.94 3.98
N CYS A 52 -14.49 -3.63 2.76
CA CYS A 52 -15.21 -2.76 1.82
C CYS A 52 -15.76 -3.47 0.58
N GLY A 53 -15.49 -4.76 0.38
CA GLY A 53 -15.93 -5.53 -0.78
C GLY A 53 -15.24 -5.14 -2.10
N ARG A 54 -14.19 -4.30 -2.06
CA ARG A 54 -13.46 -3.88 -3.26
C ARG A 54 -12.41 -4.91 -3.67
N ALA A 55 -12.24 -5.13 -4.97
CA ALA A 55 -11.16 -5.95 -5.50
C ALA A 55 -9.78 -5.40 -5.11
N LEU A 56 -8.94 -6.26 -4.52
CA LEU A 56 -7.56 -5.99 -4.15
C LEU A 56 -6.58 -6.47 -5.21
N THR A 57 -7.00 -7.38 -6.09
CA THR A 57 -6.22 -7.77 -7.28
C THR A 57 -6.60 -6.84 -8.43
N VAL A 58 -5.63 -6.07 -8.89
CA VAL A 58 -5.83 -5.15 -10.02
C VAL A 58 -4.72 -5.39 -11.04
N LYS A 59 -4.89 -4.92 -12.27
CA LYS A 59 -3.87 -5.08 -13.30
C LYS A 59 -2.96 -3.86 -13.34
N CYS A 60 -1.67 -4.07 -13.52
CA CYS A 60 -0.73 -2.98 -13.71
C CYS A 60 -0.94 -2.34 -15.08
N PRO A 61 -1.16 -1.02 -15.18
CA PRO A 61 -1.29 -0.35 -16.48
C PRO A 61 0.02 -0.34 -17.28
N PHE A 62 1.17 -0.63 -16.66
CA PHE A 62 2.47 -0.62 -17.33
C PHE A 62 2.91 -1.97 -17.91
N CYS A 63 2.60 -3.06 -17.21
CA CYS A 63 3.05 -4.40 -17.61
C CYS A 63 1.92 -5.41 -17.74
N SER A 64 0.66 -4.99 -17.51
CA SER A 64 -0.54 -5.83 -17.49
C SER A 64 -0.51 -7.00 -16.48
N GLY A 65 0.53 -7.10 -15.66
CA GLY A 65 0.66 -8.10 -14.61
C GLY A 65 -0.31 -7.89 -13.45
N SER A 66 -0.66 -8.97 -12.76
CA SER A 66 -1.46 -8.95 -11.54
C SER A 66 -0.70 -8.22 -10.44
N LEU A 67 -1.27 -7.14 -9.92
CA LEU A 67 -0.73 -6.40 -8.78
C LEU A 67 -1.74 -6.42 -7.63
N PHE A 68 -1.20 -6.30 -6.42
CA PHE A 68 -2.00 -6.26 -5.21
C PHE A 68 -2.15 -4.82 -4.72
N ALA A 69 -3.36 -4.42 -4.36
CA ALA A 69 -3.66 -3.05 -3.95
C ALA A 69 -2.97 -2.60 -2.66
N GLY A 70 -2.50 -3.56 -1.85
CA GLY A 70 -1.67 -3.29 -0.68
C GLY A 70 -0.18 -3.12 -0.99
N ASP A 71 0.29 -3.51 -2.18
CA ASP A 71 1.69 -3.35 -2.56
C ASP A 71 1.99 -1.90 -2.98
N GLU A 72 3.18 -1.41 -2.61
CA GLU A 72 3.61 -0.04 -2.96
C GLU A 72 4.20 0.03 -4.38
N LYS A 73 4.64 -1.12 -4.90
CA LYS A 73 5.27 -1.30 -6.20
C LYS A 73 4.72 -2.55 -6.87
N CYS A 74 4.67 -2.56 -8.20
CA CYS A 74 4.30 -3.75 -8.92
C CYS A 74 5.42 -4.81 -8.82
N GLY A 75 5.09 -6.04 -8.41
CA GLY A 75 6.05 -7.14 -8.34
C GLY A 75 6.59 -7.57 -9.70
N SER A 76 5.83 -7.37 -10.79
CA SER A 76 6.25 -7.79 -12.14
C SER A 76 7.15 -6.77 -12.84
N CYS A 77 6.93 -5.46 -12.67
CA CYS A 77 7.69 -4.42 -13.37
C CYS A 77 8.49 -3.49 -12.45
N GLY A 78 8.36 -3.62 -11.12
CA GLY A 78 9.05 -2.78 -10.14
C GLY A 78 8.59 -1.32 -10.08
N LYS A 79 7.67 -0.89 -10.95
CA LYS A 79 7.17 0.50 -10.95
C LYS A 79 6.30 0.80 -9.74
N SER A 80 6.46 2.01 -9.20
CA SER A 80 5.61 2.53 -8.13
C SER A 80 4.20 2.78 -8.66
N ILE A 81 3.23 2.15 -8.01
CA ILE A 81 1.79 2.27 -8.35
C ILE A 81 1.07 3.24 -7.40
N LEU A 82 1.84 3.88 -6.53
CA LEU A 82 1.38 4.92 -5.65
C LEU A 82 1.51 6.28 -6.33
N ILE A 83 0.52 7.12 -6.11
CA ILE A 83 0.48 8.52 -6.51
C ILE A 83 0.53 9.38 -5.25
N LYS A 84 1.32 10.47 -5.31
CA LYS A 84 1.31 11.47 -4.24
C LYS A 84 0.01 12.26 -4.29
N CYS A 85 -0.59 12.51 -3.14
CA CYS A 85 -1.72 13.42 -3.06
C CYS A 85 -1.32 14.83 -3.56
N GLU A 86 -2.15 15.43 -4.43
CA GLU A 86 -1.95 16.80 -4.96
C GLU A 86 -2.02 17.87 -3.86
N ASN A 87 -2.58 17.53 -2.70
CA ASN A 87 -2.64 18.44 -1.57
C ASN A 87 -1.23 18.66 -0.99
N LYS A 88 -0.66 19.85 -1.25
CA LYS A 88 0.67 20.28 -0.77
C LYS A 88 0.87 20.10 0.75
N ARG A 89 -0.21 20.16 1.53
CA ARG A 89 -0.17 19.96 2.99
C ARG A 89 -0.15 18.50 3.44
N CYS A 90 -0.59 17.57 2.59
CA CYS A 90 -0.69 16.15 2.95
C CYS A 90 0.49 15.37 2.38
N GLY A 91 0.74 15.46 1.06
CA GLY A 91 1.85 14.76 0.40
C GLY A 91 1.83 13.23 0.51
N GLU A 92 0.74 12.65 1.05
CA GLU A 92 0.67 11.23 1.36
C GLU A 92 0.64 10.38 0.09
N LEU A 93 1.28 9.20 0.15
CA LEU A 93 1.23 8.23 -0.93
C LEU A 93 -0.10 7.48 -0.89
N GLN A 94 -0.78 7.49 -2.02
CA GLN A 94 -2.11 6.91 -2.19
C GLN A 94 -2.09 5.96 -3.38
N PHE A 95 -2.96 4.96 -3.36
CA PHE A 95 -3.07 4.02 -4.47
C PHE A 95 -3.66 4.71 -5.72
N PHE A 96 -3.16 4.38 -6.91
CA PHE A 96 -3.56 5.08 -8.15
C PHE A 96 -5.06 4.98 -8.49
N GLU A 97 -5.73 3.90 -8.09
CA GLU A 97 -7.17 3.77 -8.28
C GLU A 97 -8.01 4.50 -7.22
N ASN A 98 -7.40 4.92 -6.11
CA ASN A 98 -8.13 5.55 -5.04
C ASN A 98 -8.65 6.92 -5.51
N THR A 99 -9.95 7.15 -5.36
CA THR A 99 -10.58 8.39 -5.82
C THR A 99 -10.45 9.52 -4.81
N LYS A 100 -10.18 9.20 -3.54
CA LYS A 100 -10.04 10.15 -2.43
C LYS A 100 -8.84 9.80 -1.57
N CYS A 101 -8.18 10.82 -1.04
CA CYS A 101 -7.08 10.71 -0.09
C CYS A 101 -7.57 10.14 1.24
N THR A 102 -6.98 9.05 1.73
CA THR A 102 -7.36 8.46 3.02
C THR A 102 -7.09 9.37 4.22
N VAL A 103 -6.06 10.22 4.13
CA VAL A 103 -5.67 11.14 5.22
C VAL A 103 -6.43 12.46 5.13
N CYS A 104 -6.55 13.01 3.92
CA CYS A 104 -6.99 14.38 3.71
C CYS A 104 -8.39 14.50 3.09
N GLY A 105 -9.03 13.40 2.70
CA GLY A 105 -10.38 13.36 2.13
C GLY A 105 -10.53 13.98 0.72
N LYS A 106 -9.53 14.73 0.25
CA LYS A 106 -9.54 15.38 -1.07
C LYS A 106 -9.51 14.36 -2.20
N LYS A 107 -10.17 14.70 -3.31
CA LYS A 107 -10.15 13.89 -4.53
C LYS A 107 -8.73 13.78 -5.06
N ILE A 108 -8.33 12.56 -5.42
CA ILE A 108 -7.06 12.33 -6.10
C ILE A 108 -7.38 12.20 -7.58
N LYS A 109 -6.67 12.97 -8.41
CA LYS A 109 -6.75 12.76 -9.85
C LYS A 109 -6.10 11.42 -10.15
N LYS A 110 -6.88 10.48 -10.70
CA LYS A 110 -6.32 9.25 -11.28
C LYS A 110 -5.29 9.71 -12.32
N LYS A 111 -4.05 9.24 -12.21
CA LYS A 111 -3.13 9.35 -13.33
C LYS A 111 -3.68 8.40 -14.40
N GLU A 112 -4.28 8.96 -15.44
CA GLU A 112 -4.45 8.24 -16.69
C GLU A 112 -3.05 7.86 -17.15
N PHE A 113 -2.74 6.56 -17.05
CA PHE A 113 -1.60 5.98 -17.71
C PHE A 113 -2.01 5.81 -19.18
N VAL A 114 -1.98 6.90 -19.94
CA VAL A 114 -2.00 6.91 -21.41
C VAL A 114 -0.58 6.68 -21.90
#